data_AF-A0A373LHR2-F1
#
_entry.id   AF-A0A373LHR2-F1
#
_cell.length_a   1.000
_cell.length_b   1.000
_cell.length_c   1.000
_cell.angle_alpha   90.00
_cell.angle_beta   90.00
_cell.angle_gamma   90.00
#
_symmetry.space_group_name_H-M   'P 1'
#
loop_
_entity.id
_entity.type
_entity.pdbx_description
1 polymer ?
#
loop_
_entity_poly.entity_id
_entity_poly.type
_entity_poly.pdbx_seq_one_letter_code
_entity_poly.pdbx_strand_id
1 'polypeptide(L)'
;MSLKETGELIKSILNNVKISWIGMAIIILLLIFFCVIKWILSKYKKGKRTIKENVKEFCRDLINLKVWKRIILCIVVVILCVLVFVFCYLVKKPSPYQEIAILNDENEIIYPIGVDILNEKIIGEYTFFTYNTSQMIGDKIITYPVLYKWQKGKIAEKISKDACPHFEVIKNSVIYLNSTLADLSHGELYVARPDGMNKRVMEEELYDFSVDDEYIYFTYCFDTIGAGLEGHALYRIDLNGNHMTRMAYEISSPILKGSHYNVRIENGWAIYSNYKIQIENEANGLEKVVLLENTDDDWIYYTSNRLIKAKPDGTEQIVLDEADDFWYQIDKIEGEYIFYQKGNDKYKIDINGENKEKLND
;
A
#
# COMPACT_ATOMS: atom_id res chain seq x y z
N MET A 1 -47.27 1.93 -12.45
CA MET A 1 -45.96 1.86 -13.12
C MET A 1 -46.12 1.02 -14.37
N SER A 2 -45.95 1.63 -15.54
CA SER A 2 -46.01 0.92 -16.82
C SER A 2 -44.78 0.01 -16.98
N LEU A 3 -44.88 -1.04 -17.80
CA LEU A 3 -43.75 -1.96 -18.09
C LEU A 3 -42.49 -1.23 -18.58
N LYS A 4 -42.66 -0.05 -19.18
CA LYS A 4 -41.58 0.79 -19.69
C LYS A 4 -40.84 1.53 -18.56
N GLU A 5 -41.59 2.07 -17.60
CA GLU A 5 -41.04 2.72 -16.40
C GLU A 5 -40.32 1.73 -15.48
N THR A 6 -40.84 0.51 -15.35
CA THR A 6 -40.17 -0.57 -14.59
C THR A 6 -38.86 -1.00 -15.26
N GLY A 7 -38.81 -1.02 -16.59
CA GLY A 7 -37.60 -1.34 -17.35
C GLY A 7 -36.50 -0.29 -17.18
N GLU A 8 -36.85 1.00 -17.21
CA GLU A 8 -35.89 2.09 -17.01
C GLU A 8 -35.38 2.19 -15.57
N LEU A 9 -36.23 1.93 -14.57
CA LEU A 9 -35.82 1.87 -13.16
C LEU A 9 -34.82 0.74 -12.91
N ILE A 10 -35.05 -0.45 -13.47
CA ILE A 10 -34.13 -1.59 -13.38
C ILE A 10 -32.79 -1.26 -14.07
N LYS A 11 -32.83 -0.61 -15.24
CA LYS A 11 -31.62 -0.20 -15.98
C LYS A 11 -30.79 0.85 -15.22
N SER A 12 -31.46 1.78 -14.54
CA SER A 12 -30.83 2.82 -13.69
C SER A 12 -30.15 2.21 -12.46
N ILE A 13 -30.80 1.26 -11.79
CA ILE A 13 -30.23 0.54 -10.64
C ILE A 13 -29.03 -0.32 -11.06
N LEU A 14 -29.08 -0.95 -12.24
CA LEU A 14 -28.00 -1.79 -12.77
C LEU A 14 -26.74 -1.00 -13.17
N ASN A 15 -26.88 0.26 -13.60
CA ASN A 15 -25.73 1.09 -13.99
C ASN A 15 -25.01 1.75 -12.80
N ASN A 16 -25.69 1.94 -11.67
CA ASN A 16 -25.11 2.63 -10.50
C ASN A 16 -24.47 1.71 -9.46
N VAL A 17 -24.66 0.40 -9.59
CA VAL A 17 -24.05 -0.59 -8.69
C VAL A 17 -23.16 -1.48 -9.53
N LYS A 18 -21.84 -1.50 -9.27
CA LYS A 18 -20.91 -2.50 -9.84
C LYS A 18 -21.24 -3.88 -9.25
N ILE A 19 -22.36 -4.45 -9.67
CA ILE A 19 -22.78 -5.78 -9.27
C ILE A 19 -21.93 -6.76 -10.07
N SER A 20 -21.14 -7.57 -9.37
CA SER A 20 -20.37 -8.64 -10.00
C SER A 20 -21.29 -9.54 -10.82
N TRP A 21 -20.77 -10.20 -11.85
CA TRP A 21 -21.57 -11.09 -12.69
C TRP A 21 -22.31 -12.18 -11.87
N ILE A 22 -21.73 -12.56 -10.72
CA ILE A 22 -22.32 -13.46 -9.72
C ILE A 22 -23.55 -12.84 -9.06
N GLY A 23 -23.49 -11.56 -8.66
CA GLY A 23 -24.63 -10.85 -8.09
C GLY A 23 -25.80 -10.71 -9.09
N MET A 24 -25.49 -10.50 -10.38
CA MET A 24 -26.50 -10.49 -11.44
C MET A 24 -27.20 -11.85 -11.59
N ALA A 25 -26.45 -12.95 -11.54
CA ALA A 25 -27.02 -14.29 -11.60
C ALA A 25 -27.97 -14.59 -10.43
N ILE A 26 -27.63 -14.14 -9.22
CA ILE A 26 -28.47 -14.29 -8.01
C ILE A 26 -29.80 -13.54 -8.15
N ILE A 27 -29.75 -12.28 -8.63
CA ILE A 27 -30.95 -11.46 -8.84
C ILE A 27 -31.88 -12.11 -9.87
N ILE A 28 -31.34 -12.63 -10.98
CA ILE A 28 -32.12 -13.31 -12.01
C ILE A 28 -32.77 -14.59 -11.47
N LEU A 29 -32.03 -15.40 -10.69
CA LEU A 29 -32.56 -16.61 -10.05
C LEU A 29 -33.70 -16.30 -9.07
N LEU A 30 -33.55 -15.26 -8.25
CA LEU A 30 -34.59 -14.81 -7.33
C LEU A 30 -35.84 -14.33 -8.07
N LEU A 31 -35.68 -13.60 -9.19
CA LEU A 31 -36.80 -13.15 -10.01
C LEU A 31 -37.55 -14.33 -10.65
N ILE A 32 -36.84 -15.32 -11.19
CA ILE A 32 -37.45 -16.53 -11.75
C ILE A 32 -38.21 -17.30 -10.66
N PHE A 33 -37.61 -17.48 -9.49
CA PHE A 33 -38.24 -18.12 -8.35
C PHE A 33 -39.50 -17.38 -7.89
N PHE A 34 -39.45 -16.05 -7.84
CA PHE A 34 -40.60 -15.21 -7.47
C PHE A 34 -41.73 -15.28 -8.51
N CYS A 35 -41.40 -15.34 -9.80
CA CYS A 35 -42.38 -15.54 -10.88
C CYS A 35 -43.06 -16.91 -10.77
N VAL A 36 -42.30 -17.97 -10.48
CA VAL A 36 -42.85 -19.33 -10.30
C VAL A 36 -43.75 -19.39 -9.06
N ILE A 37 -43.30 -18.83 -7.92
CA ILE A 37 -44.12 -18.75 -6.70
C ILE A 37 -45.40 -17.94 -6.93
N LYS A 38 -45.30 -16.78 -7.60
CA LYS A 38 -46.47 -15.94 -7.88
C LYS A 38 -47.45 -16.65 -8.81
N TRP A 39 -46.97 -17.41 -9.79
CA TRP A 39 -47.81 -18.21 -10.69
C TRP A 39 -48.53 -19.36 -9.96
N ILE A 40 -47.84 -20.00 -9.02
CA ILE A 40 -48.45 -21.04 -8.15
C ILE A 40 -49.49 -20.38 -7.23
N LEU A 41 -49.12 -19.32 -6.51
CA LEU A 41 -50.00 -18.62 -5.57
C LEU A 41 -51.22 -17.99 -6.24
N SER A 42 -51.12 -17.49 -7.48
CA SER A 42 -52.27 -16.90 -8.19
C SER A 42 -53.37 -17.90 -8.51
N LYS A 43 -53.08 -19.21 -8.46
CA LYS A 43 -54.10 -20.26 -8.63
C LYS A 43 -54.81 -20.62 -7.32
N TYR A 44 -54.22 -20.33 -6.16
CA TYR A 44 -54.80 -20.63 -4.85
C TYR A 44 -55.48 -19.39 -4.27
N LYS A 45 -56.75 -19.17 -4.61
CA LYS A 45 -57.51 -17.97 -4.20
C LYS A 45 -57.96 -17.97 -2.72
N LYS A 46 -57.76 -19.06 -1.97
CA LYS A 46 -58.00 -19.16 -0.52
C LYS A 46 -56.94 -20.08 0.09
N GLY A 47 -55.98 -19.51 0.82
CA GLY A 47 -55.04 -20.30 1.61
C GLY A 47 -55.78 -21.10 2.70
N LYS A 48 -55.60 -22.42 2.73
CA LYS A 48 -56.12 -23.26 3.82
C LYS A 48 -55.19 -23.21 5.03
N ARG A 49 -55.73 -23.55 6.20
CA ARG A 49 -55.11 -23.34 7.53
C ARG A 49 -53.82 -24.12 7.77
N THR A 50 -53.47 -25.14 6.97
CA THR A 50 -52.24 -25.93 7.19
C THR A 50 -51.44 -26.19 5.90
N ILE A 51 -50.10 -26.16 6.04
CA ILE A 51 -49.13 -26.40 4.96
C ILE A 51 -49.35 -27.78 4.31
N LYS A 52 -49.69 -28.79 5.12
CA LYS A 52 -49.90 -30.18 4.68
C LYS A 52 -51.07 -30.33 3.69
N GLU A 53 -52.13 -29.55 3.87
CA GLU A 53 -53.30 -29.55 2.98
C GLU A 53 -52.97 -28.89 1.64
N ASN A 54 -52.24 -27.76 1.68
CA ASN A 54 -51.79 -27.06 0.47
C ASN A 54 -50.85 -27.93 -0.37
N VAL A 55 -49.95 -28.69 0.25
CA VAL A 55 -49.04 -29.62 -0.45
C VAL A 55 -49.80 -30.77 -1.12
N LYS A 56 -50.80 -31.36 -0.45
CA LYS A 56 -51.61 -32.44 -1.04
C LYS A 56 -52.40 -31.96 -2.27
N GLU A 57 -52.95 -30.75 -2.22
CA GLU A 57 -53.69 -30.16 -3.33
C GLU A 57 -52.77 -29.82 -4.50
N PHE A 58 -51.59 -29.25 -4.22
CA PHE A 58 -50.54 -29.02 -5.21
C PHE A 58 -50.09 -30.30 -5.92
N CYS A 59 -49.85 -31.38 -5.17
CA CYS A 59 -49.53 -32.68 -5.76
C CYS A 59 -50.66 -33.22 -6.66
N ARG A 60 -51.93 -32.99 -6.27
CA ARG A 60 -53.10 -33.43 -7.05
C ARG A 60 -53.26 -32.60 -8.32
N ASP A 61 -53.01 -31.30 -8.26
CA ASP A 61 -53.01 -30.40 -9.43
C ASP A 61 -51.87 -30.72 -10.40
N LEU A 62 -50.69 -31.05 -9.88
CA LEU A 62 -49.56 -31.57 -10.65
C LEU A 62 -49.93 -32.83 -11.44
N ILE A 63 -50.66 -33.75 -10.81
CA ILE A 63 -51.16 -35.00 -11.41
C ILE A 63 -52.32 -34.77 -12.38
N ASN A 64 -52.91 -33.57 -12.44
CA ASN A 64 -53.98 -33.22 -13.38
C ASN A 64 -53.50 -32.32 -14.54
N LEU A 65 -52.23 -31.89 -14.55
CA LEU A 65 -51.66 -31.13 -15.66
C LEU A 65 -51.59 -31.98 -16.94
N LYS A 66 -51.84 -31.37 -18.10
CA LYS A 66 -51.58 -31.99 -19.42
C LYS A 66 -50.11 -32.42 -19.52
N VAL A 67 -49.85 -33.56 -20.16
CA VAL A 67 -48.52 -34.21 -20.26
C VAL A 67 -47.41 -33.21 -20.64
N TRP A 68 -47.64 -32.39 -21.67
CA TRP A 68 -46.63 -31.41 -22.13
C TRP A 68 -46.27 -30.34 -21.10
N LYS A 69 -47.24 -29.91 -20.26
CA LYS A 69 -46.98 -28.94 -19.17
C LYS A 69 -46.17 -29.56 -18.03
N ARG A 70 -46.32 -30.88 -17.78
CA ARG A 70 -45.49 -31.58 -16.80
C ARG A 70 -44.05 -31.72 -17.28
N ILE A 71 -43.85 -32.02 -18.56
CA ILE A 71 -42.52 -32.11 -19.18
C ILE A 71 -41.79 -30.77 -19.03
N ILE A 72 -42.44 -29.65 -19.36
CA ILE A 72 -41.86 -28.30 -19.20
C ILE A 72 -41.48 -28.04 -17.74
N LEU A 73 -42.35 -28.38 -16.78
CA LEU A 73 -42.06 -28.17 -15.36
C LEU A 73 -40.87 -29.02 -14.89
N CYS A 74 -40.79 -30.29 -15.32
CA CYS A 74 -39.64 -31.15 -15.02
C CYS A 74 -38.34 -30.57 -15.57
N ILE A 75 -38.34 -30.06 -16.81
CA ILE A 75 -37.16 -29.42 -17.41
C ILE A 75 -36.73 -28.19 -16.59
N VAL A 76 -37.67 -27.34 -16.18
CA VAL A 76 -37.37 -26.16 -15.35
C VAL A 76 -36.77 -26.55 -14.01
N VAL A 77 -37.30 -27.58 -13.35
CA VAL A 77 -36.76 -28.09 -12.07
C VAL A 77 -35.34 -28.64 -12.25
N VAL A 78 -35.10 -29.42 -13.30
CA VAL A 78 -33.76 -29.96 -13.59
C VAL A 78 -32.76 -28.84 -13.85
N ILE A 79 -33.12 -27.83 -14.65
CA ILE A 79 -32.26 -26.66 -14.89
C ILE A 79 -31.97 -25.92 -13.59
N LEU A 80 -32.97 -25.74 -12.72
CA LEU A 80 -32.79 -25.11 -11.41
C LEU A 80 -31.82 -25.91 -10.53
N CYS A 81 -31.96 -27.24 -10.50
CA CYS A 81 -31.05 -28.13 -9.76
C CYS A 81 -29.61 -28.05 -10.31
N VAL A 82 -29.43 -28.03 -11.62
CA VAL A 82 -28.11 -27.88 -12.26
C VAL A 82 -27.52 -26.51 -11.94
N LEU A 83 -28.30 -25.43 -12.01
CA LEU A 83 -27.83 -24.08 -11.68
C LEU A 83 -27.43 -23.97 -10.20
N VAL A 84 -28.20 -24.57 -9.28
CA VAL A 84 -27.85 -24.64 -7.86
C VAL A 84 -26.57 -25.44 -7.66
N PHE A 85 -26.40 -26.57 -8.36
CA PHE A 85 -25.19 -27.38 -8.27
C PHE A 85 -23.95 -26.64 -8.79
N VAL A 86 -24.06 -25.98 -9.95
CA VAL A 86 -22.98 -25.14 -10.52
C VAL A 86 -22.66 -23.97 -9.60
N PHE A 87 -23.67 -23.33 -9.00
CA PHE A 87 -23.46 -22.28 -8.00
C PHE A 87 -22.75 -22.81 -6.75
N CYS A 88 -23.19 -23.93 -6.19
CA CYS A 88 -22.53 -24.59 -5.06
C CYS A 88 -21.08 -24.98 -5.40
N TYR A 89 -20.81 -25.43 -6.63
CA TYR A 89 -19.48 -25.76 -7.10
C TYR A 89 -18.59 -24.51 -7.26
N LEU A 90 -19.12 -23.42 -7.81
CA LEU A 90 -18.41 -22.16 -7.98
C LEU A 90 -18.14 -21.45 -6.65
N VAL A 91 -19.07 -21.52 -5.69
CA VAL A 91 -18.89 -21.02 -4.32
C VAL A 91 -17.92 -21.90 -3.53
N LYS A 92 -17.86 -23.21 -3.82
CA LYS A 92 -16.86 -24.13 -3.26
C LYS A 92 -15.49 -24.03 -3.91
N LYS A 93 -15.31 -23.24 -4.98
CA LYS A 93 -13.97 -23.01 -5.51
C LYS A 93 -13.21 -22.37 -4.34
N PRO A 94 -12.20 -23.06 -3.78
CA PRO A 94 -11.52 -22.53 -2.62
C PRO A 94 -10.97 -21.17 -3.02
N SER A 95 -11.24 -20.17 -2.19
CA SER A 95 -10.45 -18.95 -2.25
C SER A 95 -8.98 -19.39 -2.30
N PRO A 96 -8.12 -18.83 -3.16
CA PRO A 96 -6.70 -19.18 -3.14
C PRO A 96 -6.10 -19.06 -1.72
N TYR A 97 -6.70 -18.22 -0.87
CA TYR A 97 -6.36 -18.02 0.53
C TYR A 97 -6.83 -19.11 1.51
N GLN A 98 -7.76 -20.00 1.14
CA GLN A 98 -8.15 -21.14 1.99
C GLN A 98 -7.04 -22.20 2.12
N GLU A 99 -5.93 -22.05 1.39
CA GLU A 99 -4.79 -22.97 1.43
C GLU A 99 -3.63 -22.47 2.29
N ILE A 100 -3.63 -21.21 2.74
CA ILE A 100 -2.53 -20.66 3.53
C ILE A 100 -2.77 -21.03 4.99
N ALA A 101 -1.82 -21.76 5.56
CA ALA A 101 -1.77 -22.09 6.98
C ALA A 101 -0.54 -21.42 7.58
N ILE A 102 -0.67 -20.75 8.71
CA ILE A 102 0.45 -20.15 9.45
C ILE A 102 0.43 -20.66 10.89
N LEU A 103 1.56 -20.56 11.60
CA LEU A 103 1.64 -20.83 13.03
C LEU A 103 1.50 -19.51 13.78
N ASN A 104 0.63 -19.47 14.80
CA ASN A 104 0.62 -18.37 15.76
C ASN A 104 1.80 -18.50 16.75
N ASP A 105 1.93 -17.54 17.67
CA ASP A 105 3.00 -17.54 18.68
C ASP A 105 2.93 -18.74 19.66
N GLU A 106 1.79 -19.43 19.73
CA GLU A 106 1.57 -20.65 20.53
C GLU A 106 1.83 -21.94 19.73
N ASN A 107 2.33 -21.83 18.49
CA ASN A 107 2.52 -22.93 17.53
C ASN A 107 1.21 -23.65 17.12
N GLU A 108 0.07 -22.98 17.23
CA GLU A 108 -1.19 -23.47 16.70
C GLU A 108 -1.34 -23.08 15.23
N ILE A 109 -1.88 -24.01 14.44
CA ILE A 109 -2.16 -23.76 13.02
C ILE A 109 -3.41 -22.89 12.91
N ILE A 110 -3.26 -21.72 12.29
CA ILE A 110 -4.35 -20.84 11.94
C ILE A 110 -4.44 -20.68 10.41
N TYR A 111 -5.65 -20.41 9.92
CA TYR A 111 -5.94 -20.21 8.51
C TYR A 111 -6.38 -18.76 8.29
N PRO A 112 -5.47 -17.87 7.85
CA PRO A 112 -5.82 -16.49 7.58
C PRO A 112 -6.97 -16.38 6.59
N ILE A 113 -7.88 -15.43 6.82
CA ILE A 113 -8.86 -15.07 5.81
C ILE A 113 -8.13 -14.20 4.78
N GLY A 114 -8.41 -14.38 3.50
CA GLY A 114 -7.68 -13.66 2.43
C GLY A 114 -7.69 -12.14 2.52
N VAL A 115 -8.66 -11.54 3.23
CA VAL A 115 -8.71 -10.09 3.47
C VAL A 115 -7.67 -9.60 4.49
N ASP A 116 -7.13 -10.51 5.30
CA ASP A 116 -6.11 -10.21 6.32
C ASP A 116 -4.68 -10.41 5.79
N ILE A 117 -4.54 -10.97 4.59
CA ILE A 117 -3.28 -11.11 3.88
C ILE A 117 -3.03 -9.83 3.10
N LEU A 118 -1.93 -9.16 3.43
CA LEU A 118 -1.58 -7.85 2.92
C LEU A 118 -0.29 -7.93 2.10
N ASN A 119 -0.13 -6.97 1.17
CA ASN A 119 1.09 -6.76 0.39
C ASN A 119 1.63 -8.00 -0.35
N GLU A 120 0.77 -8.87 -0.87
CA GLU A 120 1.17 -10.12 -1.52
C GLU A 120 2.12 -9.89 -2.74
N LYS A 121 3.27 -10.59 -2.75
CA LYS A 121 4.25 -10.61 -3.85
C LYS A 121 4.66 -12.04 -4.17
N ILE A 122 4.78 -12.39 -5.45
CA ILE A 122 5.12 -13.75 -5.90
C ILE A 122 6.51 -13.78 -6.54
N ILE A 123 7.38 -14.68 -6.08
CA ILE A 123 8.71 -14.96 -6.65
C ILE A 123 8.83 -16.46 -6.92
N GLY A 124 8.79 -16.84 -8.19
CA GLY A 124 8.83 -18.25 -8.59
C GLY A 124 7.68 -19.04 -7.96
N GLU A 125 8.00 -20.01 -7.10
CA GLU A 125 7.02 -20.83 -6.38
C GLU A 125 6.63 -20.28 -4.99
N TYR A 126 7.25 -19.18 -4.58
CA TYR A 126 7.04 -18.58 -3.26
C TYR A 126 6.12 -17.36 -3.35
N THR A 127 5.21 -17.25 -2.39
CA THR A 127 4.41 -16.06 -2.11
C THR A 127 4.91 -15.44 -0.81
N PHE A 128 5.24 -14.16 -0.84
CA PHE A 128 5.57 -13.36 0.33
C PHE A 128 4.39 -12.44 0.64
N PHE A 129 4.03 -12.32 1.91
CA PHE A 129 2.92 -11.49 2.35
C PHE A 129 3.10 -11.06 3.79
N THR A 130 2.43 -9.97 4.18
CA THR A 130 2.28 -9.61 5.58
C THR A 130 0.94 -10.07 6.13
N TYR A 131 0.93 -10.48 7.39
CA TYR A 131 -0.29 -10.79 8.15
C TYR A 131 -0.17 -10.17 9.53
N ASN A 132 -1.24 -9.52 9.99
CA ASN A 132 -1.28 -8.91 11.31
C ASN A 132 -1.47 -9.98 12.37
N THR A 133 -0.48 -10.13 13.26
CA THR A 133 -0.60 -10.95 14.46
C THR A 133 -0.94 -10.07 15.66
N SER A 134 -1.60 -10.64 16.66
CA SER A 134 -1.91 -9.96 17.91
C SER A 134 -1.30 -10.73 19.07
N GLN A 135 -0.54 -10.03 19.91
CA GLN A 135 0.15 -10.62 21.07
C GLN A 135 -0.14 -9.79 22.33
N MET A 136 -0.27 -10.47 23.47
CA MET A 136 -0.35 -9.82 24.78
C MET A 136 1.05 -9.57 25.33
N ILE A 137 1.41 -8.31 25.54
CA ILE A 137 2.67 -7.90 26.17
C ILE A 137 2.34 -7.10 27.42
N GLY A 138 2.61 -7.69 28.59
CA GLY A 138 2.15 -7.13 29.86
C GLY A 138 0.62 -7.10 29.92
N ASP A 139 0.04 -5.92 30.05
CA ASP A 139 -1.40 -5.67 30.11
C ASP A 139 -1.98 -5.16 28.77
N LYS A 140 -1.17 -5.07 27.71
CA LYS A 140 -1.57 -4.53 26.41
C LYS A 140 -1.60 -5.60 25.33
N ILE A 141 -2.62 -5.53 24.47
CA ILE A 141 -2.66 -6.28 23.21
C ILE A 141 -2.02 -5.40 22.14
N ILE A 142 -0.95 -5.88 21.53
CA ILE A 142 -0.26 -5.23 20.42
C ILE A 142 -0.56 -6.02 19.16
N THR A 143 -0.98 -5.32 18.10
CA THR A 143 -1.23 -5.91 16.78
C THR A 143 -0.22 -5.34 15.79
N TYR A 144 0.46 -6.22 15.06
CA TYR A 144 1.57 -5.82 14.21
C TYR A 144 1.71 -6.71 12.97
N PRO A 145 2.16 -6.17 11.83
CA PRO A 145 2.37 -6.94 10.62
C PRO A 145 3.59 -7.84 10.75
N VAL A 146 3.50 -9.09 10.30
CA VAL A 146 4.62 -10.04 10.26
C VAL A 146 4.80 -10.51 8.82
N LEU A 147 6.05 -10.60 8.35
CA LEU A 147 6.38 -11.09 7.01
C LEU A 147 6.45 -12.61 6.99
N TYR A 148 5.70 -13.21 6.07
CA TYR A 148 5.68 -14.64 5.82
C TYR A 148 6.15 -14.99 4.42
N LYS A 149 6.72 -16.18 4.28
CA LYS A 149 7.04 -16.86 3.03
C LYS A 149 6.22 -18.14 2.94
N TRP A 150 5.47 -18.29 1.86
CA TRP A 150 4.62 -19.46 1.64
C TRP A 150 4.92 -20.13 0.31
N GLN A 151 4.83 -21.46 0.31
CA GLN A 151 4.83 -22.29 -0.89
C GLN A 151 3.58 -23.14 -0.83
N LYS A 152 2.86 -23.25 -1.95
CA LYS A 152 1.60 -23.99 -2.02
C LYS A 152 1.74 -25.40 -1.43
N GLY A 153 0.83 -25.76 -0.52
CA GLY A 153 0.81 -27.06 0.16
C GLY A 153 1.72 -27.16 1.40
N LYS A 154 2.43 -26.09 1.78
CA LYS A 154 3.19 -26.00 3.03
C LYS A 154 2.57 -24.99 3.99
N ILE A 155 2.97 -25.08 5.27
CA ILE A 155 2.74 -24.03 6.25
C ILE A 155 3.66 -22.86 5.92
N ALA A 156 3.15 -21.62 5.99
CA ALA A 156 3.96 -20.43 5.74
C ALA A 156 5.01 -20.26 6.85
N GLU A 157 6.22 -19.91 6.43
CA GLU A 157 7.38 -19.66 7.28
C GLU A 157 7.39 -18.17 7.67
N LYS A 158 7.50 -17.88 8.97
CA LYS A 158 7.70 -16.52 9.49
C LYS A 158 9.15 -16.09 9.19
N ILE A 159 9.31 -14.97 8.48
CA ILE A 159 10.61 -14.43 8.04
C ILE A 159 11.07 -13.29 8.95
N SER A 160 10.19 -12.33 9.28
CA SER A 160 10.51 -11.28 10.24
C SER A 160 10.45 -11.86 11.65
N LYS A 161 11.41 -11.48 12.51
CA LYS A 161 11.42 -11.92 13.90
C LYS A 161 10.24 -11.32 14.66
N ASP A 162 10.07 -10.01 14.47
CA ASP A 162 9.06 -9.19 15.12
C ASP A 162 8.20 -8.53 14.02
N ALA A 163 7.96 -7.22 14.11
CA ALA A 163 7.12 -6.51 13.17
C ALA A 163 7.84 -6.22 11.84
N CYS A 164 7.08 -6.21 10.74
CA CYS A 164 7.54 -5.90 9.40
C CYS A 164 6.64 -4.82 8.79
N PRO A 165 6.89 -3.53 9.06
CA PRO A 165 6.05 -2.45 8.55
C PRO A 165 6.15 -2.30 7.02
N HIS A 166 7.30 -2.66 6.43
CA HIS A 166 7.53 -2.55 5.01
C HIS A 166 8.42 -3.68 4.49
N PHE A 167 8.07 -4.22 3.33
CA PHE A 167 8.94 -5.08 2.55
C PHE A 167 8.75 -4.84 1.05
N GLU A 168 9.80 -5.07 0.29
CA GLU A 168 9.78 -5.08 -1.17
C GLU A 168 10.45 -6.33 -1.73
N VAL A 169 10.09 -6.64 -2.97
CA VAL A 169 10.61 -7.76 -3.72
C VAL A 169 11.37 -7.25 -4.94
N ILE A 170 12.67 -7.50 -4.98
CA ILE A 170 13.55 -7.09 -6.07
C ILE A 170 14.33 -8.29 -6.59
N LYS A 171 14.22 -8.53 -7.90
CA LYS A 171 14.77 -9.72 -8.55
C LYS A 171 14.26 -10.98 -7.84
N ASN A 172 15.15 -11.73 -7.18
CA ASN A 172 14.78 -12.91 -6.41
C ASN A 172 14.99 -12.70 -4.89
N SER A 173 15.17 -11.47 -4.43
CA SER A 173 15.41 -11.15 -3.01
C SER A 173 14.20 -10.43 -2.42
N VAL A 174 14.04 -10.57 -1.11
CA VAL A 174 13.09 -9.80 -0.31
C VAL A 174 13.85 -8.88 0.61
N ILE A 175 13.59 -7.59 0.51
CA ILE A 175 14.18 -6.55 1.36
C ILE A 175 13.09 -6.12 2.32
N TYR A 176 13.38 -6.06 3.61
CA TYR A 176 12.34 -5.76 4.60
C TYR A 176 12.91 -5.08 5.84
N LEU A 177 12.04 -4.33 6.53
CA LEU A 177 12.34 -3.79 7.85
C LEU A 177 11.92 -4.78 8.93
N ASN A 178 12.79 -4.99 9.90
CA ASN A 178 12.49 -5.75 11.10
C ASN A 178 12.43 -4.79 12.31
N SER A 179 11.21 -4.47 12.71
CA SER A 179 10.86 -3.53 13.77
C SER A 179 10.62 -4.23 15.09
N THR A 180 10.94 -3.57 16.20
CA THR A 180 10.59 -4.09 17.53
C THR A 180 9.09 -3.96 17.79
N LEU A 181 8.58 -4.63 18.82
CA LEU A 181 7.17 -4.50 19.22
C LEU A 181 6.90 -3.21 20.02
N ALA A 182 7.95 -2.51 20.47
CA ALA A 182 7.84 -1.19 21.09
C ALA A 182 7.67 -0.10 20.04
N ASP A 183 8.32 -0.25 18.89
CA ASP A 183 8.42 0.75 17.84
C ASP A 183 8.10 0.13 16.47
N LEU A 184 6.81 0.18 16.09
CA LEU A 184 6.31 -0.46 14.88
C LEU A 184 6.55 0.36 13.59
N SER A 185 7.06 1.58 13.70
CA SER A 185 7.16 2.53 12.59
C SER A 185 8.50 2.51 11.85
N HIS A 186 9.51 1.86 12.41
CA HIS A 186 10.88 1.85 11.92
C HIS A 186 11.61 0.59 12.38
N GLY A 187 12.73 0.23 11.75
CA GLY A 187 13.46 -0.97 12.15
C GLY A 187 14.75 -1.21 11.39
N GLU A 188 15.35 -2.36 11.64
CA GLU A 188 16.60 -2.79 11.03
C GLU A 188 16.36 -3.29 9.60
N LEU A 189 17.27 -2.98 8.66
CA LEU A 189 17.17 -3.46 7.29
C LEU A 189 17.71 -4.88 7.11
N TYR A 190 16.89 -5.76 6.51
CA TYR A 190 17.26 -7.13 6.19
C TYR A 190 17.08 -7.45 4.71
N VAL A 191 17.89 -8.38 4.23
CA VAL A 191 17.77 -9.00 2.90
C VAL A 191 17.66 -10.51 3.05
N ALA A 192 16.52 -11.06 2.62
CA ALA A 192 16.25 -12.48 2.52
C ALA A 192 16.38 -12.96 1.07
N ARG A 193 17.23 -13.98 0.86
CA ARG A 193 17.56 -14.53 -0.46
C ARG A 193 16.99 -15.93 -0.68
N PRO A 194 16.89 -16.40 -1.94
CA PRO A 194 16.38 -17.73 -2.26
C PRO A 194 17.23 -18.86 -1.69
N ASP A 195 18.52 -18.61 -1.49
CA ASP A 195 19.48 -19.56 -0.87
C ASP A 195 19.27 -19.74 0.64
N GLY A 196 18.27 -19.07 1.23
CA GLY A 196 17.93 -19.15 2.64
C GLY A 196 18.75 -18.21 3.51
N MET A 197 19.65 -17.40 2.95
CA MET A 197 20.32 -16.36 3.73
C MET A 197 19.35 -15.22 4.02
N ASN A 198 19.11 -14.99 5.30
CA ASN A 198 18.46 -13.81 5.83
C ASN A 198 19.51 -13.01 6.62
N LYS A 199 19.90 -11.85 6.10
CA LYS A 199 21.00 -11.06 6.67
C LYS A 199 20.54 -9.66 7.00
N ARG A 200 20.88 -9.22 8.21
CA ARG A 200 20.91 -7.81 8.56
C ARG A 200 21.96 -7.12 7.69
N VAL A 201 21.58 -6.00 7.10
CA VAL A 201 22.42 -5.24 6.17
C VAL A 201 23.17 -4.11 6.87
N MET A 202 22.61 -3.55 7.94
CA MET A 202 23.22 -2.47 8.73
C MET A 202 22.78 -2.53 10.19
N GLU A 203 23.56 -1.91 11.08
CA GLU A 203 23.30 -1.89 12.52
C GLU A 203 22.23 -0.85 12.89
N GLU A 204 22.15 0.26 12.18
CA GLU A 204 21.24 1.35 12.50
C GLU A 204 19.80 1.07 12.01
N GLU A 205 18.84 1.66 12.72
CA GLU A 205 17.43 1.61 12.35
C GLU A 205 17.08 2.66 11.29
N LEU A 206 16.11 2.31 10.44
CA LEU A 206 15.59 3.11 9.35
C LEU A 206 14.10 3.34 9.53
N TYR A 207 13.63 4.55 9.23
CA TYR A 207 12.20 4.84 9.18
C TYR A 207 11.55 4.11 8.02
N ASP A 208 12.14 4.24 6.84
CA ASP A 208 11.66 3.57 5.64
C ASP A 208 12.80 3.38 4.63
N PHE A 209 12.52 2.62 3.58
CA PHE A 209 13.42 2.44 2.45
C PHE A 209 12.65 2.44 1.11
N SER A 210 13.37 2.71 0.04
CA SER A 210 12.92 2.55 -1.33
C SER A 210 13.94 1.74 -2.10
N VAL A 211 13.55 1.17 -3.24
CA VAL A 211 14.40 0.26 -4.02
C VAL A 211 14.23 0.53 -5.51
N ASP A 212 15.31 0.34 -6.25
CA ASP A 212 15.26 0.12 -7.69
C ASP A 212 15.84 -1.26 -8.04
N ASP A 213 16.17 -1.49 -9.32
CA ASP A 213 16.72 -2.76 -9.77
C ASP A 213 18.10 -3.07 -9.18
N GLU A 214 18.85 -2.08 -8.69
CA GLU A 214 20.27 -2.18 -8.33
C GLU A 214 20.59 -1.85 -6.88
N TYR A 215 19.84 -0.95 -6.25
CA TYR A 215 20.17 -0.39 -4.95
C TYR A 215 18.96 -0.32 -4.00
N ILE A 216 19.29 -0.26 -2.71
CA ILE A 216 18.37 0.10 -1.64
C ILE A 216 18.69 1.53 -1.23
N TYR A 217 17.68 2.39 -1.20
CA TYR A 217 17.78 3.80 -0.83
C TYR A 217 17.08 4.02 0.51
N PHE A 218 17.71 4.76 1.40
CA PHE A 218 17.20 4.93 2.76
C PHE A 218 17.73 6.18 3.44
N THR A 219 17.06 6.55 4.54
CA THR A 219 17.47 7.57 5.50
C THR A 219 17.46 6.95 6.89
N TYR A 220 18.49 7.21 7.71
CA TYR A 220 18.54 6.71 9.08
C TYR A 220 17.45 7.33 9.97
N CYS A 221 17.06 6.62 11.04
CA CYS A 221 16.20 7.21 12.07
C CYS A 221 16.89 8.32 12.86
N PHE A 222 18.20 8.17 13.09
CA PHE A 222 19.00 9.07 13.91
C PHE A 222 20.30 9.38 13.19
N ASP A 223 20.23 10.04 12.03
CA ASP A 223 21.42 10.61 11.41
C ASP A 223 21.82 11.90 12.15
N THR A 224 23.13 12.18 12.20
CA THR A 224 23.68 13.44 12.76
C THR A 224 24.68 14.10 11.81
N ILE A 225 24.78 13.60 10.57
CA ILE A 225 25.83 13.97 9.60
C ILE A 225 25.25 14.62 8.32
N GLY A 226 23.94 14.79 8.22
CA GLY A 226 23.27 15.52 7.15
C GLY A 226 23.05 17.00 7.48
N ALA A 227 22.71 17.78 6.46
CA ALA A 227 22.43 19.21 6.60
C ALA A 227 20.92 19.43 6.51
N GLY A 228 20.30 20.04 7.54
CA GLY A 228 18.85 20.20 7.64
C GLY A 228 18.39 20.26 9.11
N LEU A 229 17.08 20.30 9.34
CA LEU A 229 16.48 20.45 10.68
C LEU A 229 16.79 19.29 11.62
N GLU A 230 16.94 18.09 11.07
CA GLU A 230 17.23 16.87 11.83
C GLU A 230 18.55 16.19 11.39
N GLY A 231 19.17 16.70 10.33
CA GLY A 231 20.53 16.32 9.93
C GLY A 231 20.57 15.02 9.15
N HIS A 232 19.61 14.79 8.26
CA HIS A 232 19.50 13.56 7.48
C HIS A 232 20.21 13.64 6.13
N ALA A 233 20.52 12.47 5.58
CA ALA A 233 20.91 12.34 4.19
C ALA A 233 20.29 11.09 3.59
N LEU A 234 20.02 11.15 2.29
CA LEU A 234 19.63 9.98 1.51
C LEU A 234 20.87 9.17 1.19
N TYR A 235 20.88 7.91 1.57
CA TYR A 235 21.93 6.96 1.24
C TYR A 235 21.42 5.94 0.23
N ARG A 236 22.36 5.33 -0.49
CA ARG A 236 22.13 4.09 -1.22
C ARG A 236 23.13 3.03 -0.76
N ILE A 237 22.74 1.77 -0.88
CA ILE A 237 23.59 0.61 -0.68
C ILE A 237 23.26 -0.46 -1.73
N ASP A 238 24.24 -1.27 -2.11
CA ASP A 238 24.00 -2.42 -2.98
C ASP A 238 22.97 -3.37 -2.33
N LEU A 239 22.21 -4.11 -3.15
CA LEU A 239 21.26 -5.13 -2.66
C LEU A 239 21.87 -6.20 -1.75
N ASN A 240 23.20 -6.36 -1.76
CA ASN A 240 23.93 -7.31 -0.91
C ASN A 240 24.45 -6.68 0.39
N GLY A 241 24.21 -5.39 0.61
CA GLY A 241 24.64 -4.65 1.78
C GLY A 241 26.05 -4.08 1.73
N ASN A 242 26.66 -3.94 0.55
CA ASN A 242 27.99 -3.33 0.38
C ASN A 242 27.90 -1.95 -0.30
N HIS A 243 29.02 -1.22 -0.27
CA HIS A 243 29.20 0.05 -0.98
C HIS A 243 28.13 1.11 -0.68
N MET A 244 27.98 1.43 0.60
CA MET A 244 27.13 2.54 1.01
C MET A 244 27.67 3.87 0.45
N THR A 245 26.79 4.67 -0.14
CA THR A 245 27.11 5.99 -0.71
C THR A 245 26.03 6.98 -0.32
N ARG A 246 26.41 8.21 0.05
CA ARG A 246 25.46 9.32 0.25
C ARG A 246 25.06 9.88 -1.11
N MET A 247 23.76 10.03 -1.34
CA MET A 247 23.19 10.41 -2.64
C MET A 247 22.59 11.81 -2.67
N ALA A 248 22.10 12.30 -1.53
CA ALA A 248 21.66 13.67 -1.38
C ALA A 248 21.68 14.06 0.10
N TYR A 249 21.93 15.34 0.38
CA TYR A 249 21.67 15.90 1.70
C TYR A 249 20.17 16.14 1.88
N GLU A 250 19.70 16.12 3.13
CA GLU A 250 18.44 16.75 3.49
C GLU A 250 18.44 18.22 3.00
N ILE A 251 17.24 18.71 2.71
CA ILE A 251 17.06 20.06 2.22
C ILE A 251 16.14 20.82 3.17
N SER A 252 16.59 21.97 3.67
CA SER A 252 15.74 22.91 4.41
C SER A 252 15.36 24.10 3.52
N SER A 253 14.06 24.37 3.42
CA SER A 253 13.51 25.43 2.59
C SER A 253 12.13 25.87 3.09
N PRO A 254 11.76 27.16 2.98
CA PRO A 254 10.40 27.61 3.27
C PRO A 254 9.32 27.05 2.32
N ILE A 255 9.69 26.62 1.11
CA ILE A 255 8.73 26.23 0.06
C ILE A 255 8.83 24.76 -0.38
N LEU A 256 9.99 24.12 -0.22
CA LEU A 256 10.14 22.71 -0.49
C LEU A 256 9.55 21.92 0.68
N LYS A 257 8.55 21.10 0.38
CA LYS A 257 7.80 20.31 1.35
C LYS A 257 8.05 18.84 1.09
N GLY A 258 8.23 18.07 2.15
CA GLY A 258 8.37 16.63 2.07
C GLY A 258 8.94 16.07 3.35
N SER A 259 8.53 14.86 3.70
CA SER A 259 9.26 14.08 4.70
C SER A 259 10.52 13.52 4.03
N HIS A 260 11.67 13.63 4.68
CA HIS A 260 12.91 13.04 4.19
C HIS A 260 12.88 11.50 4.27
N TYR A 261 11.97 10.95 5.08
CA TYR A 261 11.81 9.52 5.30
C TYR A 261 10.98 8.81 4.22
N ASN A 262 10.08 9.54 3.54
CA ASN A 262 9.17 8.96 2.56
C ASN A 262 9.59 9.35 1.14
N VAL A 263 10.67 8.75 0.67
CA VAL A 263 11.24 9.03 -0.67
C VAL A 263 10.82 7.95 -1.67
N ARG A 264 10.42 8.37 -2.87
CA ARG A 264 10.23 7.46 -4.00
C ARG A 264 11.39 7.60 -4.97
N ILE A 265 11.99 6.48 -5.36
CA ILE A 265 13.08 6.46 -6.33
C ILE A 265 12.53 6.15 -7.72
N GLU A 266 12.85 6.99 -8.70
CA GLU A 266 12.39 6.81 -10.07
C GLU A 266 13.35 7.46 -11.07
N ASN A 267 13.91 6.67 -11.99
CA ASN A 267 14.73 7.14 -13.11
C ASN A 267 15.88 8.09 -12.70
N GLY A 268 16.62 7.77 -11.63
CA GLY A 268 17.73 8.61 -11.15
C GLY A 268 17.29 9.83 -10.33
N TRP A 269 16.03 9.88 -9.91
CA TRP A 269 15.48 10.93 -9.05
C TRP A 269 14.99 10.37 -7.72
N ALA A 270 15.31 11.08 -6.65
CA ALA A 270 14.61 11.01 -5.38
C ALA A 270 13.42 11.98 -5.40
N ILE A 271 12.21 11.44 -5.38
CA ILE A 271 10.96 12.19 -5.47
C ILE A 271 10.36 12.34 -4.07
N TYR A 272 10.15 13.59 -3.69
CA TYR A 272 9.48 14.00 -2.45
C TYR A 272 8.07 14.54 -2.76
N SER A 273 7.44 15.24 -1.82
CA SER A 273 6.05 15.69 -1.96
C SER A 273 5.85 16.66 -3.13
N ASN A 274 6.58 17.78 -3.15
CA ASN A 274 6.45 18.81 -4.19
C ASN A 274 7.76 19.09 -4.96
N TYR A 275 8.80 18.30 -4.74
CA TYR A 275 10.09 18.46 -5.41
C TYR A 275 10.78 17.12 -5.63
N LYS A 276 11.83 17.12 -6.44
CA LYS A 276 12.71 15.98 -6.65
C LYS A 276 14.18 16.40 -6.70
N ILE A 277 15.06 15.51 -6.28
CA ILE A 277 16.51 15.67 -6.27
C ILE A 277 17.14 14.64 -7.21
N GLN A 278 18.10 15.04 -8.05
CA GLN A 278 18.86 14.12 -8.90
C GLN A 278 19.90 13.36 -8.07
N ILE A 279 19.96 12.04 -8.22
CA ILE A 279 20.76 11.13 -7.37
C ILE A 279 21.68 10.23 -8.20
N GLU A 280 22.34 10.80 -9.20
CA GLU A 280 23.24 10.06 -10.10
C GLU A 280 24.63 9.83 -9.50
N ASN A 281 25.16 10.85 -8.82
CA ASN A 281 26.51 10.87 -8.26
C ASN A 281 26.46 10.94 -6.73
N GLU A 282 27.60 10.70 -6.09
CA GLU A 282 27.76 10.92 -4.66
C GLU A 282 27.46 12.39 -4.31
N ALA A 283 26.80 12.58 -3.17
CA ALA A 283 26.33 13.87 -2.70
C ALA A 283 27.50 14.85 -2.50
N ASN A 284 27.31 16.08 -2.96
CA ASN A 284 28.25 17.18 -2.78
C ASN A 284 27.58 18.51 -2.40
N GLY A 285 26.25 18.48 -2.22
CA GLY A 285 25.41 19.62 -1.90
C GLY A 285 24.89 20.40 -3.09
N LEU A 286 25.33 20.13 -4.31
CA LEU A 286 24.88 20.79 -5.53
C LEU A 286 23.98 19.87 -6.36
N GLU A 287 23.30 18.94 -5.70
CA GLU A 287 22.36 18.04 -6.36
C GLU A 287 21.27 18.88 -7.05
N LYS A 288 20.90 18.51 -8.27
CA LYS A 288 19.86 19.25 -9.00
C LYS A 288 18.51 19.09 -8.33
N VAL A 289 17.90 20.20 -7.93
CA VAL A 289 16.56 20.27 -7.33
C VAL A 289 15.55 20.81 -8.35
N VAL A 290 14.39 20.16 -8.46
CA VAL A 290 13.31 20.56 -9.37
C VAL A 290 11.96 20.51 -8.62
N LEU A 291 11.20 21.60 -8.69
CA LEU A 291 9.81 21.63 -8.22
C LEU A 291 8.92 20.81 -9.16
N LEU A 292 8.02 20.02 -8.58
CA LEU A 292 7.04 19.21 -9.31
C LEU A 292 5.80 20.02 -9.71
N GLU A 293 5.54 21.11 -8.98
CA GLU A 293 4.45 22.04 -9.25
C GLU A 293 5.01 23.34 -9.82
N ASN A 294 4.26 23.95 -10.74
CA ASN A 294 4.62 25.26 -11.26
C ASN A 294 4.50 26.30 -10.14
N THR A 295 5.49 27.18 -10.06
CA THR A 295 5.46 28.37 -9.20
C THR A 295 5.66 29.62 -10.07
N ASP A 296 5.09 30.74 -9.63
CA ASP A 296 5.35 32.07 -10.21
C ASP A 296 6.67 32.67 -9.68
N ASP A 297 7.32 32.02 -8.71
CA ASP A 297 8.61 32.45 -8.17
C ASP A 297 9.73 32.25 -9.20
N ASP A 298 10.47 33.32 -9.48
CA ASP A 298 11.63 33.26 -10.38
C ASP A 298 12.80 32.46 -9.79
N TRP A 299 12.86 32.32 -8.47
CA TRP A 299 13.95 31.69 -7.74
C TRP A 299 13.44 30.99 -6.49
N ILE A 300 14.06 29.86 -6.17
CA ILE A 300 13.89 29.14 -4.91
C ILE A 300 15.18 29.21 -4.10
N TYR A 301 15.04 29.13 -2.78
CA TYR A 301 16.17 29.11 -1.85
C TYR A 301 16.06 27.91 -0.94
N TYR A 302 17.18 27.25 -0.73
CA TYR A 302 17.25 26.10 0.15
C TYR A 302 18.67 25.91 0.66
N THR A 303 18.79 25.21 1.78
CA THR A 303 20.06 24.67 2.24
C THR A 303 20.12 23.19 1.94
N SER A 304 21.20 22.76 1.30
CA SER A 304 21.73 21.41 1.40
C SER A 304 22.85 21.45 2.44
N ASN A 305 24.03 20.87 2.17
CA ASN A 305 25.25 21.26 2.87
C ASN A 305 25.74 22.68 2.48
N ARG A 306 25.07 23.38 1.55
CA ARG A 306 25.36 24.76 1.13
C ARG A 306 24.07 25.57 1.12
N LEU A 307 24.17 26.91 1.23
CA LEU A 307 23.04 27.78 0.92
C LEU A 307 22.98 28.05 -0.59
N ILE A 308 21.86 27.70 -1.21
CA ILE A 308 21.69 27.71 -2.66
C ILE A 308 20.47 28.55 -3.04
N LYS A 309 20.64 29.30 -4.13
CA LYS A 309 19.60 29.91 -4.93
C LYS A 309 19.47 29.14 -6.24
N ALA A 310 18.27 28.72 -6.65
CA ALA A 310 18.10 27.93 -7.86
C ALA A 310 16.85 28.33 -8.65
N LYS A 311 16.84 28.03 -9.95
CA LYS A 311 15.63 28.07 -10.75
C LYS A 311 14.70 26.93 -10.34
N PRO A 312 13.38 27.14 -10.25
CA PRO A 312 12.40 26.10 -9.91
C PRO A 312 12.49 24.82 -10.77
N ASP A 313 12.88 24.94 -12.04
CA ASP A 313 13.03 23.85 -13.00
C ASP A 313 14.43 23.17 -12.96
N GLY A 314 15.31 23.67 -12.08
CA GLY A 314 16.69 23.23 -11.91
C GLY A 314 17.58 23.50 -13.12
N THR A 315 17.30 24.51 -13.96
CA THR A 315 18.22 24.89 -15.05
C THR A 315 19.44 25.67 -14.55
N GLU A 316 19.34 26.28 -13.36
CA GLU A 316 20.39 27.12 -12.80
C GLU A 316 20.44 27.00 -11.27
N GLN A 317 21.66 26.99 -10.72
CA GLN A 317 21.96 26.98 -9.29
C GLN A 317 23.13 27.92 -9.01
N ILE A 318 23.02 28.72 -7.95
CA ILE A 318 24.02 29.68 -7.49
C ILE A 318 24.26 29.40 -6.01
N VAL A 319 25.52 29.20 -5.65
CA VAL A 319 25.95 29.06 -4.26
C VAL A 319 26.01 30.45 -3.63
N LEU A 320 25.22 30.67 -2.57
CA LEU A 320 25.20 31.93 -1.83
C LEU A 320 26.17 31.90 -0.64
N ASP A 321 26.38 30.72 -0.03
CA ASP A 321 27.35 30.54 1.03
C ASP A 321 27.92 29.12 1.00
N GLU A 322 29.17 29.01 1.47
CA GLU A 322 30.00 27.82 1.35
C GLU A 322 29.48 26.64 2.17
N ALA A 323 30.05 25.46 1.93
CA ALA A 323 29.63 24.22 2.58
C ALA A 323 29.72 24.29 4.12
N ASP A 324 28.81 23.57 4.78
CA ASP A 324 28.87 23.07 6.14
C ASP A 324 28.32 21.66 6.18
N ASP A 325 29.01 20.76 6.88
CA ASP A 325 28.53 19.40 7.07
C ASP A 325 27.73 19.24 8.38
N PHE A 326 27.48 20.35 9.11
CA PHE A 326 26.76 20.33 10.38
C PHE A 326 25.72 21.45 10.51
N TRP A 327 24.44 21.06 10.58
CA TRP A 327 23.28 21.93 10.86
C TRP A 327 23.22 23.19 9.99
N TYR A 328 22.57 23.07 8.83
CA TYR A 328 22.37 24.18 7.89
C TYR A 328 20.89 24.33 7.55
N GLN A 329 20.26 25.41 8.01
CA GLN A 329 18.83 25.65 7.83
C GLN A 329 18.52 27.10 7.48
N ILE A 330 17.49 27.31 6.64
CA ILE A 330 16.90 28.63 6.44
C ILE A 330 15.87 28.86 7.55
N ASP A 331 16.04 29.92 8.33
CA ASP A 331 15.06 30.31 9.36
C ASP A 331 13.90 31.08 8.73
N LYS A 332 14.23 32.05 7.86
CA LYS A 332 13.25 32.85 7.11
C LYS A 332 13.90 33.61 5.96
N ILE A 333 13.05 34.06 5.04
CA ILE A 333 13.42 35.00 3.97
C ILE A 333 12.53 36.23 4.15
N GLU A 334 13.14 37.41 4.24
CA GLU A 334 12.45 38.68 4.49
C GLU A 334 13.01 39.77 3.58
N GLY A 335 12.20 40.23 2.62
CA GLY A 335 12.65 41.16 1.59
C GLY A 335 13.77 40.55 0.74
N GLU A 336 14.89 41.26 0.64
CA GLU A 336 16.07 40.85 -0.11
C GLU A 336 17.10 40.07 0.73
N TYR A 337 16.73 39.62 1.93
CA TYR A 337 17.63 38.94 2.85
C TYR A 337 17.15 37.54 3.24
N ILE A 338 18.12 36.65 3.37
CA ILE A 338 17.97 35.28 3.86
C ILE A 338 18.60 35.22 5.25
N PHE A 339 17.81 34.77 6.22
CA PHE A 339 18.25 34.52 7.58
C PHE A 339 18.37 33.02 7.78
N TYR A 340 19.54 32.57 8.21
CA TYR A 340 19.84 31.15 8.27
C TYR A 340 20.81 30.84 9.41
N GLN A 341 20.78 29.59 9.84
CA GLN A 341 21.72 29.03 10.79
C GLN A 341 22.69 28.10 10.06
N LYS A 342 23.97 28.23 10.39
CA LYS A 342 25.06 27.40 9.88
C LYS A 342 25.92 26.98 11.08
N GLY A 343 25.85 25.70 11.44
CA GLY A 343 26.34 25.20 12.72
C GLY A 343 25.63 25.86 13.89
N ASN A 344 26.38 26.39 14.85
CA ASN A 344 25.84 27.11 16.01
C ASN A 344 25.64 28.62 15.77
N ASP A 345 25.98 29.10 14.58
CA ASP A 345 26.00 30.53 14.28
C ASP A 345 24.81 30.91 13.39
N LYS A 346 24.26 32.10 13.62
CA LYS A 346 23.21 32.69 12.78
C LYS A 346 23.80 33.75 11.86
N TYR A 347 23.27 33.82 10.66
CA TYR A 347 23.72 34.72 9.61
C TYR A 347 22.54 35.38 8.90
N LYS A 348 22.83 36.54 8.32
CA LYS A 348 22.00 37.20 7.31
C LYS A 348 22.87 37.39 6.07
N ILE A 349 22.34 37.06 4.90
CA ILE A 349 22.98 37.30 3.60
C ILE A 349 21.92 37.84 2.64
N ASP A 350 22.31 38.67 1.67
CA ASP A 350 21.34 39.06 0.65
C ASP A 350 21.08 37.93 -0.37
N ILE A 351 19.99 38.07 -1.12
CA ILE A 351 19.55 37.10 -2.14
C ILE A 351 20.50 36.97 -3.34
N ASN A 352 21.57 37.76 -3.41
CA ASN A 352 22.62 37.65 -4.42
C ASN A 352 23.90 37.03 -3.85
N GLY A 353 23.92 36.71 -2.56
CA GLY A 353 25.08 36.12 -1.89
C GLY A 353 26.11 37.15 -1.44
N GLU A 354 25.75 38.43 -1.43
CA GLU A 354 26.61 39.50 -0.94
C GLU A 354 26.24 39.88 0.51
N ASN A 355 27.05 40.75 1.12
CA ASN A 355 26.78 41.37 2.42
C ASN A 355 26.46 40.37 3.56
N LYS A 356 27.15 39.22 3.57
CA LYS A 356 27.04 38.22 4.64
C LYS A 356 27.45 38.83 5.99
N GLU A 357 26.54 38.81 6.94
CA GLU A 357 26.71 39.29 8.31
C GLU A 357 26.42 38.17 9.29
N LYS A 358 27.32 37.96 10.26
CA LYS A 358 27.04 37.11 11.42
C LYS A 358 26.14 37.87 12.38
N LEU A 359 25.05 37.24 12.81
CA LEU A 359 24.12 37.78 13.80
C LEU A 359 24.61 37.34 15.18
N ASN A 360 24.88 38.31 16.05
CA ASN A 360 25.10 37.99 17.46
C ASN A 360 23.74 37.73 18.10
N ASP A 361 23.65 36.67 18.90
CA ASP A 361 22.45 36.37 19.70
C ASP A 361 22.09 37.52 20.67
#